data_AF-A0A3P7G5W4-F1
#
_entry.id   AF-A0A3P7G5W4-F1
#
_cell.length_a   1.000
_cell.length_b   1.000
_cell.length_c   1.000
_cell.angle_alpha   90.00
_cell.angle_beta   90.00
_cell.angle_gamma   90.00
#
_symmetry.space_group_name_H-M   'P 1'
#
loop_
_entity.id
_entity.type
_entity.pdbx_description
1 polymer ?
#
loop_
_entity_poly.entity_id
_entity_poly.type
_entity_poly.pdbx_seq_one_letter_code
_entity_poly.pdbx_strand_id
1 'polypeptide(L)'
;IVPESPRWLVSVGRYAEAKSIIKRLAKINGRNEVDVDELMIKFTANSSNLTAHSNKYNLIDLFRTPNLRKKTILITFIWFVNAVIYNCLTYNISNLPVNDFLSFIINGAVELPAYFLIWPLLDAIGRRWSLAGPMILAGFACISTILTSIHG
;
A
#
# COMPACT_ATOMS: atom_id res chain seq x y z
N ILE A 1 -18.91 4.91 -6.49
CA ILE A 1 -18.85 3.62 -5.76
C ILE A 1 -18.21 2.59 -6.69
N VAL A 2 -16.97 2.20 -6.38
CA VAL A 2 -16.25 1.14 -7.10
C VAL A 2 -16.76 -0.20 -6.56
N PRO A 3 -17.13 -1.16 -7.42
CA PRO A 3 -17.55 -2.48 -6.95
C PRO A 3 -16.40 -3.22 -6.27
N GLU A 4 -16.72 -4.05 -5.28
CA GLU A 4 -15.75 -4.90 -4.58
C GLU A 4 -15.05 -5.86 -5.55
N SER A 5 -13.84 -6.29 -5.21
CA SER A 5 -13.07 -7.21 -6.06
C SER A 5 -13.78 -8.55 -6.25
N PRO A 6 -14.07 -9.00 -7.48
CA PRO A 6 -14.72 -10.29 -7.74
C PRO A 6 -13.96 -11.48 -7.12
N ARG A 7 -12.62 -11.40 -7.09
CA ARG A 7 -11.76 -12.44 -6.50
C ARG A 7 -11.99 -12.59 -5.00
N TRP A 8 -12.17 -11.46 -4.30
CA TRP A 8 -12.42 -11.46 -2.86
C TRP A 8 -13.81 -12.02 -2.56
N LEU A 9 -14.82 -11.62 -3.33
CA LEU A 9 -16.19 -12.14 -3.19
C LEU A 9 -16.26 -13.66 -3.36
N VAL A 10 -15.52 -14.20 -4.33
CA VAL A 10 -15.37 -15.66 -4.50
C VAL A 10 -14.73 -16.30 -3.28
N SER A 11 -13.68 -15.71 -2.71
CA SER A 11 -13.00 -16.25 -1.53
C SER A 11 -13.86 -16.28 -0.26
N VAL A 12 -14.86 -15.39 -0.17
CA VAL A 12 -15.83 -15.33 0.94
C VAL A 12 -17.11 -16.12 0.63
N GLY A 13 -17.18 -16.77 -0.53
CA GLY A 13 -18.34 -17.57 -0.95
C GLY A 13 -19.52 -16.76 -1.51
N ARG A 14 -19.36 -15.46 -1.77
CA ARG A 14 -20.38 -14.57 -2.35
C ARG A 14 -20.36 -14.63 -3.89
N TYR A 15 -20.61 -15.82 -4.44
CA TYR A 15 -20.48 -16.08 -5.89
C TYR A 15 -21.46 -15.30 -6.77
N ALA A 16 -22.72 -15.13 -6.31
CA ALA A 16 -23.75 -14.44 -7.10
C ALA A 16 -23.40 -12.96 -7.36
N GLU A 17 -22.84 -12.29 -6.35
CA GLU A 17 -22.40 -10.89 -6.45
C GLU A 17 -21.12 -10.78 -7.28
N ALA A 18 -20.18 -11.73 -7.15
CA ALA A 18 -19.00 -11.77 -8.02
C ALA A 18 -19.41 -11.86 -9.50
N LYS A 19 -20.37 -12.75 -9.84
CA LYS A 19 -20.89 -12.89 -11.21
C LYS A 19 -21.56 -11.61 -11.71
N SER A 20 -22.37 -10.94 -10.89
CA SER A 20 -23.05 -9.71 -11.28
C SER A 20 -22.07 -8.56 -11.54
N ILE A 21 -21.01 -8.45 -10.72
CA ILE A 21 -19.93 -7.48 -10.92
C ILE A 21 -19.14 -7.78 -12.19
N ILE A 22 -18.76 -9.04 -12.44
CA ILE A 22 -18.05 -9.42 -13.67
C ILE A 22 -18.88 -9.07 -14.91
N LYS A 23 -20.18 -9.41 -14.93
CA LYS A 23 -21.09 -9.06 -16.04
C LYS A 23 -21.20 -7.55 -16.25
N ARG A 24 -21.29 -6.79 -15.16
CA ARG A 24 -21.32 -5.32 -15.22
C ARG A 24 -20.01 -4.75 -15.79
N LEU A 25 -18.86 -5.25 -15.33
CA LEU A 25 -17.54 -4.84 -15.83
C LEU A 25 -17.34 -5.22 -17.30
N ALA A 26 -17.78 -6.42 -17.69
CA ALA A 26 -17.78 -6.89 -19.08
C ALA A 26 -18.59 -5.95 -20.00
N LYS A 27 -19.78 -5.55 -19.57
CA LYS A 27 -20.63 -4.58 -20.29
C LYS A 27 -19.98 -3.20 -20.41
N ILE A 28 -19.39 -2.70 -19.32
CA ILE A 28 -18.69 -1.39 -19.31
C ILE A 28 -17.47 -1.42 -20.24
N ASN A 29 -16.73 -2.53 -20.24
CA ASN A 29 -15.55 -2.72 -21.09
C ASN A 29 -15.89 -3.12 -22.53
N GLY A 30 -17.18 -3.18 -22.91
CA GLY A 30 -17.63 -3.57 -24.25
C GLY A 30 -17.30 -5.03 -24.61
N ARG A 31 -16.91 -5.87 -23.65
CA ARG A 31 -16.59 -7.29 -23.86
C ARG A 31 -17.72 -8.16 -23.32
N ASN A 32 -18.85 -8.17 -24.01
CA ASN A 32 -20.00 -9.02 -23.60
C ASN A 32 -19.72 -10.53 -23.73
N GLU A 33 -18.66 -10.91 -24.46
CA GLU A 33 -18.25 -12.30 -24.70
C GLU A 33 -17.39 -12.90 -23.59
N VAL A 34 -17.16 -12.20 -22.48
CA VAL A 34 -16.40 -12.78 -21.36
C VAL A 34 -17.18 -13.96 -20.79
N ASP A 35 -16.59 -15.15 -20.86
CA ASP A 35 -17.11 -16.33 -20.18
C ASP A 35 -16.98 -16.13 -18.67
N VAL A 36 -18.09 -15.71 -18.08
CA VAL A 36 -18.21 -15.47 -16.64
C VAL A 36 -18.00 -16.76 -15.86
N ASP A 37 -18.45 -17.91 -16.39
CA ASP A 37 -18.34 -19.18 -15.70
C ASP A 37 -16.90 -19.70 -15.72
N GLU A 38 -16.18 -19.57 -16.84
CA GLU A 38 -14.74 -19.86 -16.90
C GLU A 38 -13.94 -18.99 -15.91
N LEU A 39 -14.23 -17.69 -15.86
CA LEU A 39 -13.55 -16.76 -14.96
C LEU A 39 -13.82 -17.10 -13.49
N MET A 40 -15.05 -17.51 -13.17
CA MET A 40 -15.45 -17.96 -11.84
C MET A 40 -14.76 -19.27 -11.48
N ILE A 41 -14.61 -20.23 -12.40
CA ILE A 41 -13.85 -21.45 -12.17
C ILE A 41 -12.39 -21.11 -11.84
N LYS A 42 -11.76 -20.18 -12.57
CA LYS A 42 -10.38 -19.74 -12.29
C LYS A 42 -10.25 -19.09 -10.91
N PHE A 43 -11.20 -18.25 -10.51
CA PHE A 43 -11.21 -17.64 -9.18
C PHE A 43 -11.44 -18.69 -8.09
N THR A 44 -12.39 -19.60 -8.28
CA THR A 44 -12.69 -20.66 -7.31
C THR A 44 -11.53 -21.64 -7.19
N ALA A 45 -10.84 -22.01 -8.27
CA ALA A 45 -9.66 -22.89 -8.21
C ALA A 45 -8.49 -22.25 -7.45
N ASN A 46 -8.27 -20.96 -7.63
CA ASN A 46 -7.30 -20.21 -6.83
C ASN A 46 -7.74 -20.10 -5.37
N SER A 47 -9.03 -19.90 -5.12
CA SER A 47 -9.60 -19.84 -3.78
C SER A 47 -9.63 -21.20 -3.08
N SER A 48 -9.88 -22.31 -3.76
CA SER A 48 -9.91 -23.65 -3.15
C SER A 48 -8.53 -24.07 -2.66
N ASN A 49 -7.47 -23.68 -3.39
CA ASN A 49 -6.09 -23.82 -2.93
C ASN A 49 -5.82 -23.02 -1.65
N LEU A 50 -6.58 -21.95 -1.40
CA LEU A 50 -6.52 -21.15 -0.16
C LEU A 50 -7.45 -21.74 0.93
N THR A 51 -8.69 -22.10 0.60
CA THR A 51 -9.74 -22.52 1.54
C THR A 51 -9.66 -23.98 1.97
N ALA A 52 -8.84 -24.83 1.35
CA ALA A 52 -8.41 -26.09 1.97
C ALA A 52 -7.77 -25.83 3.37
N HIS A 53 -7.40 -24.58 3.66
CA HIS A 53 -7.04 -24.09 4.98
C HIS A 53 -8.01 -23.01 5.49
N SER A 54 -9.33 -23.28 5.48
CA SER A 54 -10.38 -22.42 6.08
C SER A 54 -10.31 -22.28 7.61
N ASN A 55 -9.13 -22.43 8.19
CA ASN A 55 -8.93 -22.08 9.58
C ASN A 55 -9.02 -20.55 9.69
N LYS A 56 -9.77 -20.08 10.68
CA LYS A 56 -9.89 -18.67 11.05
C LYS A 56 -8.48 -18.06 11.09
N TYR A 57 -8.11 -17.34 10.03
CA TYR A 57 -6.75 -16.81 9.89
C TYR A 57 -6.52 -15.80 11.02
N ASN A 58 -5.61 -16.12 11.92
CA ASN A 58 -5.21 -15.25 13.01
C ASN A 58 -3.90 -14.54 12.62
N LEU A 59 -3.56 -13.44 13.30
CA LEU A 59 -2.29 -12.71 13.06
C LEU A 59 -1.06 -13.62 13.17
N ILE A 60 -1.15 -14.67 14.00
CA ILE A 60 -0.11 -15.69 14.17
C ILE A 60 0.12 -16.49 12.87
N ASP A 61 -0.92 -16.74 12.07
CA ASP A 61 -0.81 -17.50 10.82
C ASP A 61 -0.04 -16.72 9.73
N LEU A 62 0.01 -15.39 9.85
CA LEU A 62 0.82 -14.52 9.01
C LEU A 62 2.32 -14.83 9.14
N PHE A 63 2.75 -15.31 10.32
CA PHE A 63 4.12 -15.73 10.59
C PHE A 63 4.40 -17.20 10.24
N ARG A 64 3.36 -17.99 9.94
CA ARG A 64 3.47 -19.44 9.72
C ARG A 64 4.15 -19.80 8.41
N THR A 65 3.86 -19.06 7.33
CA THR A 65 4.51 -19.31 6.04
C THR A 65 5.72 -18.39 5.85
N PRO A 66 6.89 -18.92 5.44
CA PRO A 66 8.14 -18.15 5.40
C PRO A 66 8.07 -16.95 4.43
N ASN A 67 7.30 -17.08 3.35
CA ASN A 67 7.13 -16.01 2.36
C ASN A 67 6.27 -14.86 2.88
N LEU A 68 5.16 -15.16 3.58
CA LEU A 68 4.34 -14.12 4.21
C LEU A 68 5.07 -13.48 5.39
N ARG A 69 5.80 -14.27 6.18
CA ARG A 69 6.62 -13.78 7.29
C ARG A 69 7.63 -12.73 6.83
N LYS A 70 8.43 -13.03 5.78
CA LYS A 70 9.43 -12.07 5.25
C LYS A 70 8.77 -10.78 4.78
N LYS A 71 7.65 -10.87 4.06
CA LYS A 71 6.91 -9.69 3.58
C LYS A 71 6.32 -8.87 4.73
N THR A 72 5.73 -9.54 5.72
CA THR A 72 5.14 -8.90 6.90
C THR A 72 6.21 -8.19 7.71
N ILE A 73 7.30 -8.86 8.06
CA ILE A 73 8.42 -8.25 8.79
C ILE A 73 8.96 -7.04 8.02
N LEU A 74 9.14 -7.15 6.70
CA LEU A 74 9.60 -6.04 5.88
C LEU A 74 8.63 -4.85 5.91
N ILE A 75 7.33 -5.09 5.73
CA ILE A 75 6.31 -4.02 5.76
C ILE A 75 6.22 -3.39 7.15
N THR A 76 6.22 -4.19 8.22
CA THR A 76 6.23 -3.70 9.61
C THR A 76 7.48 -2.87 9.89
N PHE A 77 8.65 -3.31 9.41
CA PHE A 77 9.89 -2.56 9.55
C PHE A 77 9.86 -1.24 8.79
N ILE A 78 9.37 -1.23 7.55
CA ILE A 78 9.19 0.00 6.77
C ILE A 78 8.25 0.97 7.49
N TRP A 79 7.13 0.46 8.02
CA TRP A 79 6.18 1.29 8.78
C TRP A 79 6.83 1.86 10.04
N PHE A 80 7.61 1.06 10.78
CA PHE A 80 8.35 1.52 11.94
C PHE A 80 9.36 2.62 11.58
N VAL A 81 10.15 2.44 10.52
CA VAL A 81 11.11 3.44 10.04
C VAL A 81 10.40 4.73 9.64
N ASN A 82 9.30 4.65 8.90
CA ASN A 82 8.51 5.83 8.52
C ASN A 82 7.94 6.55 9.74
N ALA A 83 7.44 5.81 10.75
CA ALA A 83 6.94 6.41 11.97
C ALA A 83 8.06 7.14 12.73
N VAL A 84 9.24 6.54 12.86
CA VAL A 84 10.39 7.17 13.51
C VAL A 84 10.81 8.43 12.74
N ILE A 85 10.97 8.36 11.42
CA ILE A 85 11.37 9.52 10.60
C ILE A 85 10.33 10.65 10.71
N TYR A 86 9.04 10.33 10.61
CA TYR A 86 7.98 11.32 10.73
C TYR A 86 7.97 11.99 12.10
N ASN A 87 8.12 11.21 13.17
CA ASN A 87 8.22 11.76 14.53
C ASN A 87 9.49 12.61 14.68
N CYS A 88 10.65 12.13 14.23
CA CYS A 88 11.90 12.88 14.26
C CYS A 88 11.78 14.21 13.52
N LEU A 89 11.15 14.21 12.34
CA LEU A 89 10.94 15.42 11.56
C LEU A 89 10.00 16.35 12.32
N THR A 90 8.87 15.84 12.81
CA THR A 90 7.88 16.62 13.58
C THR A 90 8.48 17.26 14.82
N TYR A 91 9.27 16.52 15.59
CA TYR A 91 9.98 17.06 16.76
C TYR A 91 11.06 18.08 16.39
N ASN A 92 11.68 17.97 15.22
CA ASN A 92 12.66 18.94 14.76
C ASN A 92 12.03 20.19 14.12
N ILE A 93 10.75 20.18 13.74
CA ILE A 93 10.08 21.35 13.14
C ILE A 93 10.16 22.58 14.06
N SER A 94 10.06 22.39 15.39
CA SER A 94 10.18 23.46 16.39
C SER A 94 11.61 23.99 16.59
N ASN A 95 12.62 23.31 16.04
CA ASN A 95 14.01 23.78 16.08
C ASN A 95 14.40 24.58 14.83
N LEU A 96 13.51 24.74 13.83
CA LEU A 96 13.82 25.61 12.71
C LEU A 96 13.91 27.06 13.22
N PRO A 97 14.86 27.88 12.73
CA PRO A 97 15.00 29.29 13.09
C PRO A 97 13.86 30.19 12.58
N VAL A 98 12.77 29.57 12.12
CA VAL A 98 11.56 30.20 11.60
C VAL A 98 10.45 29.96 12.61
N ASN A 99 9.63 30.98 12.90
CA ASN A 99 8.49 30.88 13.83
C ASN A 99 7.75 29.55 13.69
N ASP A 100 7.49 28.86 14.82
CA ASP A 100 6.89 27.52 14.85
C ASP A 100 5.64 27.38 13.97
N PHE A 101 4.78 28.41 13.96
CA PHE A 101 3.59 28.47 13.13
C PHE A 101 3.90 28.39 11.63
N LEU A 102 4.93 29.08 11.18
CA LEU A 102 5.30 29.17 9.77
C LEU A 102 5.98 27.87 9.30
N SER A 103 6.79 27.25 10.17
CA SER A 103 7.33 25.91 9.95
C SER A 103 6.23 24.85 9.84
N PHE A 104 5.17 24.97 10.66
CA PHE A 104 3.98 24.10 10.57
C PHE A 104 3.22 24.30 9.25
N ILE A 105 3.02 25.54 8.80
CA ILE A 105 2.38 25.85 7.52
C ILE A 105 3.19 25.26 6.35
N ILE A 106 4.53 25.42 6.36
CA ILE A 106 5.41 24.87 5.33
C ILE A 106 5.29 23.34 5.29
N ASN A 107 5.29 22.68 6.45
CA ASN A 107 5.18 21.23 6.51
C ASN A 107 3.85 20.74 5.93
N GLY A 108 2.72 21.32 6.35
CA GLY A 108 1.41 20.98 5.77
C GLY A 108 1.31 21.28 4.27
N ALA A 109 1.94 22.36 3.81
CA ALA A 109 2.02 22.69 2.39
C ALA A 109 2.86 21.68 1.58
N VAL A 110 3.87 21.03 2.18
CA VAL A 110 4.68 19.99 1.53
C VAL A 110 3.94 18.64 1.47
N GLU A 111 3.13 18.33 2.49
CA GLU A 111 2.34 17.10 2.51
C GLU A 111 1.27 17.07 1.41
N LEU A 112 0.64 18.21 1.12
CA LEU A 112 -0.43 18.30 0.11
C LEU A 112 0.03 17.82 -1.28
N PRO A 113 1.11 18.35 -1.90
CA PRO A 113 1.65 17.84 -3.16
C PRO A 113 2.07 16.38 -3.07
N ALA A 114 2.63 15.94 -1.94
CA ALA A 114 3.07 14.56 -1.78
C ALA A 114 1.91 13.58 -1.95
N TYR A 115 0.72 13.89 -1.43
CA TYR A 115 -0.47 13.06 -1.63
C TYR A 115 -0.89 12.95 -3.10
N PHE A 116 -0.82 14.05 -3.86
CA PHE A 116 -1.12 14.02 -5.29
C PHE A 116 -0.09 13.24 -6.10
N LEU A 117 1.18 13.26 -5.70
CA LEU A 117 2.26 12.54 -6.39
C LEU A 117 2.24 11.03 -6.15
N ILE A 118 1.70 10.56 -5.01
CA ILE A 118 1.65 9.12 -4.70
C ILE A 118 0.82 8.34 -5.73
N TRP A 119 -0.29 8.89 -6.22
CA TRP A 119 -1.15 8.22 -7.19
C TRP A 119 -0.44 7.86 -8.50
N PRO A 120 0.12 8.82 -9.27
CA PRO A 120 0.85 8.49 -10.50
C PRO A 120 2.11 7.67 -10.23
N LEU A 121 2.76 7.85 -9.06
CA LEU A 121 3.95 7.09 -8.71
C LEU A 121 3.65 5.59 -8.51
N LEU A 122 2.52 5.28 -7.88
CA LEU A 122 2.07 3.90 -7.68
C LEU A 122 1.76 3.21 -9.01
N ASP A 123 1.13 3.92 -9.94
CA ASP A 123 0.74 3.40 -11.26
C ASP A 123 1.93 3.25 -12.21
N ALA A 124 2.85 4.23 -12.25
CA ALA A 124 3.94 4.27 -13.22
C ALA A 124 5.14 3.36 -12.87
N ILE A 125 5.56 3.39 -11.60
CA ILE A 125 6.83 2.78 -11.16
C ILE A 125 6.61 1.42 -10.48
N GLY A 126 5.35 1.11 -10.17
CA GLY A 126 4.94 -0.14 -9.53
C GLY A 126 5.22 -0.18 -8.03
N ARG A 127 4.59 -1.16 -7.39
CA ARG A 127 4.42 -1.23 -5.92
C ARG A 127 5.73 -1.31 -5.12
N ARG A 128 6.80 -1.89 -5.67
CA ARG A 128 8.08 -2.07 -4.95
C ARG A 128 8.92 -0.79 -4.92
N TRP A 129 9.05 -0.13 -6.07
CA TRP A 129 9.87 1.06 -6.23
C TRP A 129 9.20 2.31 -5.66
N SER A 130 7.86 2.38 -5.68
CA SER A 130 7.12 3.46 -5.01
C SER A 130 7.37 3.53 -3.50
N LEU A 131 7.76 2.42 -2.86
CA LEU A 131 8.19 2.40 -1.45
C LEU A 131 9.71 2.63 -1.31
N ALA A 132 10.52 1.96 -2.14
CA ALA A 132 11.98 2.04 -2.04
C ALA A 132 12.53 3.44 -2.39
N GLY A 133 11.99 4.09 -3.42
CA GLY A 133 12.41 5.42 -3.88
C GLY A 133 12.40 6.49 -2.78
N PRO A 134 11.24 6.78 -2.15
CA PRO A 134 11.18 7.77 -1.08
C PRO A 134 12.00 7.38 0.15
N MET A 135 12.13 6.09 0.48
CA MET A 135 12.99 5.67 1.60
C MET A 135 14.48 5.94 1.33
N ILE A 136 14.95 5.67 0.11
CA ILE A 136 16.33 5.95 -0.29
C ILE A 136 16.56 7.47 -0.27
N LEU A 137 15.64 8.24 -0.84
CA LEU A 137 15.73 9.70 -0.88
C LEU A 137 15.71 10.32 0.53
N ALA A 138 14.86 9.81 1.43
CA ALA A 138 14.86 10.20 2.83
C ALA A 138 16.18 9.86 3.54
N GLY A 139 16.76 8.68 3.26
CA GLY A 139 18.06 8.30 3.80
C GLY A 139 19.18 9.24 3.35
N PHE A 140 19.22 9.60 2.06
CA PHE A 140 20.19 10.57 1.54
C PHE A 140 19.99 11.96 2.16
N ALA A 141 18.73 12.42 2.31
CA ALA A 141 18.43 13.68 2.95
C ALA A 141 18.93 13.70 4.42
N CYS A 142 18.67 12.65 5.20
CA CYS A 142 19.17 12.54 6.57
C CYS A 142 20.70 12.58 6.67
N ILE A 143 21.40 11.86 5.77
CA ILE A 143 22.87 11.88 5.73
C ILE A 143 23.38 13.29 5.40
N SER A 144 22.73 13.99 4.47
CA SER A 144 23.11 15.36 4.12
C SER A 144 22.93 16.32 5.30
N THR A 145 21.84 16.22 6.07
CA THR A 145 21.61 17.04 7.27
C THR A 145 22.69 16.81 8.33
N ILE A 146 23.09 15.56 8.55
CA ILE A 146 24.17 15.22 9.49
C ILE A 146 25.49 15.83 9.01
N LEU A 147 25.81 15.72 7.72
CA LEU A 147 27.05 16.28 7.17
C LEU A 147 27.09 17.81 7.30
N THR A 148 25.98 18.51 7.03
CA THR A 148 25.90 19.96 7.21
C THR A 148 26.02 20.36 8.68
N SER A 149 25.44 19.57 9.60
CA SER A 149 25.52 19.84 11.04
C SER A 149 26.90 19.60 11.64
N ILE A 150 27.77 18.80 11.01
CA ILE A 150 29.15 18.59 11.48
C ILE A 150 30.07 19.76 11.09
N HIS A 151 29.72 20.50 10.03
CA HIS A 151 30.58 21.54 9.46
C HIS A 151 30.20 22.98 9.86
N GLY A 152 29.04 23.18 10.51
CA GLY A 152 28.57 24.47 11.02
C GLY A 152 28.60 24.52 12.54
#